data_AF-A0A970M5Z8-F1
#
_entry.id   AF-A0A970M5Z8-F1
#
_cell.length_a   1.000
_cell.length_b   1.000
_cell.length_c   1.000
_cell.angle_alpha   90.00
_cell.angle_beta   90.00
_cell.angle_gamma   90.00
#
_symmetry.space_group_name_H-M   'P 1'
#
loop_
_entity.id
_entity.type
_entity.pdbx_description
1 polymer ?
#
loop_
_entity_poly.entity_id
_entity_poly.type
_entity_poly.pdbx_seq_one_letter_code
_entity_poly.pdbx_strand_id
1 'polypeptide(L)'
;MKRSLLIKKIIRYVFLLIGICLLGSTTANAELTIGDEKKLGQQFYDRMLNNGFLIQEKRMSDYITKVGMTVLRSVKNPLFEYRFSIVKDSSVNAFATPGGYVYLNRGLIALVASEAELAAVLAHEIAHVNARHIADMVNKASKVNIATLLGVIAGAFMGGGDLSAAVMGFSLATAQTMTLKYSRDNEEEADRYGMLYLVRAGYKAEASLNVLKMMRRYEFYSSSVPSYFMTHPGTDDRLRYIDGLLQTTYAEAKGKDEIVGPFGRIRTVLMTGGADVEAKIRYFEGEVKKDTKNVDSLYGLGVVQARKGLYGESLATLQQALLLAPLDKEVLRDIGVNYFKLGQYPQSIDYLLRAYKIDRHDWKTLAYLGNSHEAMGLYAQALGYFRALEKTDLDDAEIYYSIAMAYGKLKEMGDSHYYFGIYFKKQKKTESALFHFKEALKYFVINTPKYQDIEKEIRLLSMETDAKKRPEGKRRN
;
A
#
# COMPACT_ATOMS: atom_id res chain seq x y z
N MET A 1 9.72 57.43 -62.57
CA MET A 1 8.60 56.46 -62.53
C MET A 1 8.97 55.03 -62.10
N LYS A 2 10.11 54.43 -62.51
CA LYS A 2 10.44 53.02 -62.20
C LYS A 2 10.61 52.67 -60.71
N ARG A 3 11.15 53.57 -59.87
CA ARG A 3 11.33 53.33 -58.42
C ARG A 3 10.01 53.22 -57.62
N SER A 4 8.98 53.97 -58.00
CA SER A 4 7.67 53.97 -57.32
C SER A 4 6.91 52.65 -57.52
N LEU A 5 7.01 52.04 -58.71
CA LEU A 5 6.41 50.74 -59.03
C LEU A 5 7.08 49.58 -58.28
N LEU A 6 8.39 49.66 -58.05
CA LEU A 6 9.13 48.65 -57.30
C LEU A 6 8.74 48.65 -55.81
N ILE A 7 8.62 49.84 -55.21
CA ILE A 7 8.22 50.00 -53.80
C ILE A 7 6.80 49.48 -53.57
N LYS A 8 5.84 49.78 -54.47
CA LYS A 8 4.46 49.28 -54.35
C LYS A 8 4.37 47.75 -54.49
N LYS A 9 5.22 47.13 -55.32
CA LYS A 9 5.31 45.66 -55.42
C LYS A 9 5.87 45.04 -54.13
N ILE A 10 6.95 45.61 -53.59
CA ILE A 10 7.55 45.13 -52.34
C ILE A 10 6.54 45.22 -51.19
N ILE A 11 5.83 46.34 -51.06
CA ILE A 11 4.80 46.50 -50.01
C ILE A 11 3.69 45.45 -50.16
N ARG A 12 3.21 45.17 -51.39
CA ARG A 12 2.21 44.11 -51.62
C ARG A 12 2.74 42.72 -51.24
N TYR A 13 3.98 42.39 -51.57
CA TYR A 13 4.58 41.11 -51.19
C TYR A 13 4.78 40.98 -49.67
N VAL A 14 5.15 42.07 -49.00
CA VAL A 14 5.26 42.12 -47.53
C VAL A 14 3.89 41.93 -46.88
N PHE A 15 2.84 42.59 -47.37
CA PHE A 15 1.48 42.38 -46.85
C PHE A 15 0.95 40.96 -47.13
N LEU A 16 1.29 40.36 -48.28
CA LEU A 16 0.94 38.98 -48.60
C LEU A 16 1.66 37.98 -47.68
N LEU A 17 2.96 38.20 -47.40
CA LEU A 17 3.76 37.40 -46.47
C LEU A 17 3.27 37.51 -45.03
N ILE A 18 2.89 38.72 -44.59
CA ILE A 18 2.30 38.93 -43.25
C ILE A 18 0.93 38.26 -43.16
N GLY A 19 0.10 38.32 -44.21
CA GLY A 19 -1.19 37.61 -44.27
C GLY A 19 -1.05 36.09 -44.21
N ILE A 20 -0.03 35.52 -44.87
CA ILE A 20 0.26 34.08 -44.84
C ILE A 20 0.81 33.64 -43.47
N CYS A 21 1.65 34.46 -42.82
CA CYS A 21 2.13 34.19 -41.46
C CYS A 21 1.02 34.28 -40.39
N LEU A 22 -0.02 35.07 -40.61
CA LEU A 22 -1.17 35.20 -39.69
C LEU A 22 -2.23 34.10 -39.88
N LEU A 23 -2.22 33.37 -41.00
CA LEU A 23 -3.23 32.36 -41.36
C LEU A 23 -2.78 30.90 -41.17
N GLY A 24 -1.57 30.65 -40.65
CA GLY A 24 -1.03 29.29 -40.59
C GLY A 24 -0.19 29.03 -39.35
N SER A 25 -0.82 28.91 -38.18
CA SER A 25 -0.31 28.17 -37.02
C SER A 25 -1.43 27.99 -36.00
N THR A 26 -2.43 27.14 -36.29
CA THR A 26 -3.13 26.49 -35.19
C THR A 26 -2.10 25.59 -34.52
N THR A 27 -1.51 26.03 -33.42
CA THR A 27 -0.67 25.16 -32.59
C THR A 27 -1.56 24.04 -32.09
N ALA A 28 -1.49 22.87 -32.72
CA ALA A 28 -2.05 21.66 -32.15
C ALA A 28 -1.25 21.38 -30.87
N ASN A 29 -1.77 21.84 -29.74
CA ASN A 29 -1.22 21.47 -28.45
C ASN A 29 -1.38 19.95 -28.34
N ALA A 30 -0.27 19.22 -28.23
CA ALA A 30 -0.31 17.78 -28.02
C ALA A 30 -0.90 17.51 -26.64
N GLU A 31 -2.21 17.23 -26.62
CA GLU A 31 -2.94 16.81 -25.44
C GLU A 31 -2.41 15.46 -24.97
N LEU A 32 -2.19 15.29 -23.67
CA LEU A 32 -1.79 14.02 -23.08
C LEU A 32 -2.79 12.93 -23.49
N THR A 33 -2.35 11.92 -24.23
CA THR A 33 -3.23 10.82 -24.65
C THR A 33 -3.48 9.85 -23.50
N ILE A 34 -4.52 9.04 -23.58
CA ILE A 34 -4.78 7.94 -22.63
C ILE A 34 -3.57 6.99 -22.52
N GLY A 35 -2.86 6.76 -23.64
CA GLY A 35 -1.65 5.94 -23.66
C GLY A 35 -0.50 6.58 -22.87
N ASP A 36 -0.31 7.89 -23.03
CA ASP A 36 0.69 8.66 -22.28
C ASP A 36 0.40 8.67 -20.78
N GLU A 37 -0.87 8.85 -20.40
CA GLU A 37 -1.31 8.79 -19.01
C GLU A 37 -1.01 7.45 -18.36
N LYS A 38 -1.34 6.34 -19.03
CA LYS A 38 -1.05 4.98 -18.54
C LYS A 38 0.45 4.77 -18.33
N LYS A 39 1.26 5.16 -19.31
CA LYS A 39 2.72 5.03 -19.25
C LYS A 39 3.30 5.85 -18.11
N LEU A 40 2.84 7.09 -17.96
CA LEU A 40 3.33 7.99 -16.92
C LEU A 40 2.95 7.50 -15.51
N GLY A 41 1.70 7.09 -15.32
CA GLY A 41 1.23 6.52 -14.07
C GLY A 41 2.03 5.31 -13.63
N GLN A 42 2.28 4.38 -14.54
CA GLN A 42 3.10 3.19 -14.28
C GLN A 42 4.52 3.56 -13.86
N GLN A 43 5.16 4.50 -14.58
CA GLN A 43 6.53 4.94 -14.23
C GLN A 43 6.60 5.63 -12.87
N PHE A 44 5.56 6.37 -12.48
CA PHE A 44 5.47 6.97 -11.16
C PHE A 44 5.32 5.89 -10.08
N TYR A 45 4.38 4.96 -10.28
CA TYR A 45 4.11 3.85 -9.36
C TYR A 45 5.34 2.98 -9.14
N ASP A 46 6.05 2.59 -10.20
CA ASP A 46 7.24 1.75 -10.11
C ASP A 46 8.34 2.44 -9.29
N ARG A 47 8.49 3.76 -9.42
CA ARG A 47 9.45 4.51 -8.58
C ARG A 47 8.99 4.60 -7.14
N MET A 48 7.71 4.79 -6.87
CA MET A 48 7.17 4.78 -5.50
C MET A 48 7.39 3.43 -4.82
N LEU A 49 7.17 2.35 -5.56
CA LEU A 49 7.36 0.98 -5.10
C LEU A 49 8.85 0.68 -4.85
N ASN A 50 9.71 0.94 -5.83
CA ASN A 50 11.14 0.62 -5.77
C ASN A 50 11.90 1.43 -4.71
N ASN A 51 11.47 2.67 -4.44
CA ASN A 51 12.05 3.48 -3.37
C ASN A 51 11.43 3.19 -1.98
N GLY A 52 10.51 2.22 -1.90
CA GLY A 52 9.95 1.76 -0.63
C GLY A 52 8.94 2.72 0.01
N PHE A 53 8.39 3.69 -0.72
CA PHE A 53 7.41 4.66 -0.22
C PHE A 53 6.02 4.07 -0.01
N LEU A 54 5.72 2.94 -0.65
CA LEU A 54 4.44 2.26 -0.51
C LEU A 54 4.47 1.21 0.62
N ILE A 55 3.39 1.16 1.39
CA ILE A 55 3.06 0.05 2.30
C ILE A 55 2.69 -1.15 1.42
N GLN A 56 3.41 -2.25 1.58
CA GLN A 56 3.27 -3.47 0.77
C GLN A 56 2.59 -4.61 1.55
N GLU A 57 2.15 -4.33 2.77
CA GLU A 57 1.43 -5.25 3.63
C GLU A 57 0.15 -5.71 2.92
N LYS A 58 0.15 -6.98 2.51
CA LYS A 58 -0.90 -7.58 1.66
C LYS A 58 -2.30 -7.33 2.21
N ARG A 59 -2.52 -7.52 3.52
CA ARG A 59 -3.81 -7.28 4.16
C ARG A 59 -4.32 -5.84 3.94
N MET A 60 -3.45 -4.85 4.11
CA MET A 60 -3.80 -3.45 3.99
C MET A 60 -4.08 -3.09 2.53
N SER A 61 -3.22 -3.58 1.62
CA SER A 61 -3.34 -3.37 0.18
C SER A 61 -4.61 -4.02 -0.38
N ASP A 62 -4.89 -5.27 0.00
CA ASP A 62 -6.09 -6.00 -0.39
C ASP A 62 -7.35 -5.29 0.11
N TYR A 63 -7.33 -4.80 1.35
CA TYR A 63 -8.48 -4.09 1.93
C TYR A 63 -8.79 -2.78 1.19
N ILE A 64 -7.79 -1.90 1.02
CA ILE A 64 -7.97 -0.64 0.30
C ILE A 64 -8.38 -0.90 -1.16
N THR A 65 -7.79 -1.91 -1.80
CA THR A 65 -8.17 -2.33 -3.15
C THR A 65 -9.63 -2.76 -3.20
N LYS A 66 -10.12 -3.55 -2.22
CA LYS A 66 -11.54 -3.96 -2.16
C LYS A 66 -12.48 -2.77 -1.99
N VAL A 67 -12.15 -1.80 -1.12
CA VAL A 67 -12.97 -0.58 -0.95
C VAL A 67 -12.99 0.23 -2.24
N GLY A 68 -11.82 0.51 -2.82
CA GLY A 68 -11.70 1.26 -4.08
C GLY A 68 -12.43 0.58 -5.23
N MET A 69 -12.33 -0.75 -5.36
CA MET A 69 -13.06 -1.53 -6.36
C MET A 69 -14.57 -1.57 -6.12
N THR A 70 -15.01 -1.53 -4.86
CA THR A 70 -16.43 -1.43 -4.51
C THR A 70 -17.02 -0.12 -5.00
N VAL A 71 -16.30 0.99 -4.80
CA VAL A 71 -16.67 2.30 -5.35
C VAL A 71 -16.61 2.29 -6.88
N LEU A 72 -15.53 1.77 -7.47
CA LEU A 72 -15.30 1.77 -8.91
C LEU A 72 -16.39 1.04 -9.71
N ARG A 73 -16.99 -0.02 -9.16
CA ARG A 73 -18.12 -0.73 -9.77
C ARG A 73 -19.34 0.16 -10.04
N SER A 74 -19.44 1.31 -9.38
CA SER A 74 -20.50 2.29 -9.56
C SER A 74 -20.22 3.33 -10.66
N VAL A 75 -18.98 3.37 -11.16
CA VAL A 75 -18.54 4.29 -12.21
C VAL A 75 -18.98 3.75 -13.57
N LYS A 76 -19.63 4.59 -14.36
CA LYS A 76 -19.98 4.25 -15.75
C LYS A 76 -18.75 4.47 -16.63
N ASN A 77 -18.36 3.45 -17.39
CA ASN A 77 -17.24 3.48 -18.34
C ASN A 77 -15.90 3.93 -17.71
N PRO A 78 -15.31 3.15 -16.78
CA PRO A 78 -14.00 3.48 -16.22
C PRO A 78 -12.94 3.52 -17.33
N LEU A 79 -12.22 4.64 -17.45
CA LEU A 79 -11.23 4.87 -18.51
C LEU A 79 -9.90 4.10 -18.32
N PHE A 80 -9.60 3.73 -17.09
CA PHE A 80 -8.32 3.13 -16.68
C PHE A 80 -8.49 1.88 -15.84
N GLU A 81 -7.42 1.09 -15.74
CA GLU A 81 -7.30 0.05 -14.72
C GLU A 81 -6.82 0.71 -13.43
N TYR A 82 -7.65 0.66 -12.38
CA TYR A 82 -7.33 1.35 -11.14
C TYR A 82 -6.43 0.54 -10.24
N ARG A 83 -5.47 1.21 -9.61
CA ARG A 83 -4.62 0.67 -8.54
C ARG A 83 -4.66 1.59 -7.35
N PHE A 84 -4.92 1.02 -6.19
CA PHE A 84 -5.00 1.77 -4.94
C PHE A 84 -3.81 1.41 -4.06
N SER A 85 -3.16 2.40 -3.47
CA SER A 85 -1.93 2.19 -2.69
C SER A 85 -1.89 3.07 -1.46
N ILE A 86 -1.22 2.59 -0.42
CA ILE A 86 -1.02 3.37 0.81
C ILE A 86 0.42 3.87 0.85
N VAL A 87 0.59 5.18 1.03
CA VAL A 87 1.89 5.82 1.14
C VAL A 87 2.33 5.86 2.61
N LYS A 88 3.60 5.57 2.87
CA LYS A 88 4.24 5.64 4.20
C LYS A 88 4.47 7.10 4.66
N ASP A 89 3.40 7.88 4.68
CA ASP A 89 3.41 9.28 5.09
C ASP A 89 2.36 9.51 6.19
N SER A 90 2.77 10.21 7.25
CA SER A 90 1.91 10.62 8.37
C SER A 90 1.02 11.83 8.04
N SER A 91 1.24 12.50 6.92
CA SER A 91 0.41 13.62 6.48
C SER A 91 -1.02 13.17 6.13
N VAL A 92 -1.98 14.08 6.33
CA VAL A 92 -3.38 13.87 5.99
C VAL A 92 -3.58 14.24 4.52
N ASN A 93 -3.38 13.27 3.63
CA ASN A 93 -3.55 13.46 2.19
C ASN A 93 -4.08 12.22 1.46
N ALA A 94 -4.67 12.47 0.30
CA ALA A 94 -4.94 11.51 -0.75
C ALA A 94 -4.67 12.20 -2.08
N PHE A 95 -4.29 11.44 -3.10
CA PHE A 95 -4.11 11.98 -4.43
C PHE A 95 -4.18 10.86 -5.46
N ALA A 96 -4.43 11.25 -6.71
CA ALA A 96 -4.26 10.38 -7.86
C ALA A 96 -3.12 10.84 -8.77
N THR A 97 -2.56 9.91 -9.52
CA THR A 97 -1.69 10.21 -10.67
C THR A 97 -2.36 9.70 -11.96
N PRO A 98 -1.93 10.19 -13.15
CA PRO A 98 -2.52 9.75 -14.41
C PRO A 98 -2.52 8.23 -14.56
N GLY A 99 -3.48 7.70 -15.33
CA GLY A 99 -3.49 6.27 -15.66
C GLY A 99 -4.14 5.34 -14.63
N GLY A 100 -4.90 5.84 -13.66
CA GLY A 100 -5.68 4.99 -12.73
C GLY A 100 -5.06 4.77 -11.35
N TYR A 101 -3.97 5.45 -11.00
CA TYR A 101 -3.28 5.22 -9.74
C TYR A 101 -3.77 6.17 -8.66
N VAL A 102 -4.27 5.64 -7.55
CA VAL A 102 -4.81 6.39 -6.43
C VAL A 102 -4.02 6.04 -5.16
N TYR A 103 -3.61 7.07 -4.43
CA TYR A 103 -2.74 6.98 -3.27
C TYR A 103 -3.43 7.59 -2.06
N LEU A 104 -3.36 6.87 -0.94
CA LEU A 104 -3.83 7.33 0.36
C LEU A 104 -2.66 7.40 1.30
N ASN A 105 -2.46 8.53 1.98
CA ASN A 105 -1.44 8.60 3.01
C ASN A 105 -1.93 7.87 4.26
N ARG A 106 -1.00 7.19 4.94
CA ARG A 106 -1.28 6.52 6.22
C ARG A 106 -1.92 7.46 7.24
N GLY A 107 -1.51 8.73 7.28
CA GLY A 107 -2.09 9.76 8.15
C GLY A 107 -3.58 10.02 7.91
N LEU A 108 -4.04 9.97 6.65
CA LEU A 108 -5.45 10.12 6.34
C LEU A 108 -6.27 8.92 6.82
N ILE A 109 -5.80 7.70 6.55
CA ILE A 109 -6.47 6.46 6.97
C ILE A 109 -6.57 6.38 8.50
N ALA A 110 -5.56 6.89 9.21
CA ALA A 110 -5.55 7.00 10.66
C ALA A 110 -6.63 7.93 11.22
N LEU A 111 -7.08 8.92 10.44
CA LEU A 111 -7.93 10.02 10.91
C LEU A 111 -9.40 9.84 10.56
N VAL A 112 -9.72 9.16 9.45
CA VAL A 112 -11.12 8.87 9.07
C VAL A 112 -11.79 7.92 10.07
N ALA A 113 -13.07 8.16 10.35
CA ALA A 113 -13.81 7.49 11.40
C ALA A 113 -14.42 6.14 10.96
N SER A 114 -14.79 6.01 9.69
CA SER A 114 -15.48 4.84 9.13
C SER A 114 -14.96 4.44 7.74
N GLU A 115 -15.35 3.25 7.25
CA GLU A 115 -15.06 2.83 5.88
C GLU A 115 -15.75 3.72 4.86
N ALA A 116 -16.96 4.23 5.16
CA ALA A 116 -17.65 5.15 4.29
C ALA A 116 -16.87 6.46 4.09
N GLU A 117 -16.21 6.99 5.12
CA GLU A 117 -15.35 8.18 4.99
C GLU A 117 -14.10 7.89 4.14
N LEU A 118 -13.49 6.71 4.32
CA LEU A 118 -12.41 6.25 3.45
C LEU A 118 -12.88 6.10 2.00
N ALA A 119 -14.06 5.50 1.79
CA ALA A 119 -14.67 5.32 0.48
C ALA A 119 -15.03 6.66 -0.17
N ALA A 120 -15.42 7.66 0.61
CA ALA A 120 -15.70 9.01 0.12
C ALA A 120 -14.45 9.68 -0.46
N VAL A 121 -13.31 9.58 0.24
CA VAL A 121 -12.02 10.03 -0.30
C VAL A 121 -11.69 9.30 -1.60
N LEU A 122 -11.80 7.98 -1.61
CA LEU A 122 -11.52 7.18 -2.80
C LEU A 122 -12.46 7.53 -3.98
N ALA A 123 -13.74 7.78 -3.70
CA ALA A 123 -14.71 8.18 -4.70
C ALA A 123 -14.36 9.54 -5.32
N HIS A 124 -13.90 10.49 -4.50
CA HIS A 124 -13.40 11.80 -4.94
C HIS A 124 -12.19 11.65 -5.87
N GLU A 125 -11.20 10.88 -5.48
CA GLU A 125 -10.00 10.63 -6.30
C GLU A 125 -10.33 9.87 -7.59
N ILE A 126 -11.24 8.88 -7.54
CA ILE A 126 -11.72 8.17 -8.72
C ILE A 126 -12.41 9.14 -9.69
N ALA A 127 -13.17 10.11 -9.17
CA ALA A 127 -13.80 11.15 -9.99
C ALA A 127 -12.78 12.05 -10.68
N HIS A 128 -11.73 12.50 -9.99
CA HIS A 128 -10.63 13.24 -10.61
C HIS A 128 -9.96 12.46 -11.75
N VAL A 129 -9.70 11.17 -11.55
CA VAL A 129 -9.09 10.31 -12.57
C VAL A 129 -10.02 10.11 -13.76
N ASN A 130 -11.29 9.80 -13.52
CA ASN A 130 -12.23 9.50 -14.59
C ASN A 130 -12.60 10.75 -15.42
N ALA A 131 -12.59 11.92 -14.80
CA ALA A 131 -12.75 13.21 -15.47
C ALA A 131 -11.44 13.74 -16.08
N ARG A 132 -10.32 13.00 -15.97
CA ARG A 132 -9.00 13.37 -16.51
C ARG A 132 -8.50 14.76 -16.05
N HIS A 133 -8.89 15.19 -14.84
CA HIS A 133 -8.52 16.51 -14.30
C HIS A 133 -6.99 16.72 -14.21
N ILE A 134 -6.23 15.65 -13.98
CA ILE A 134 -4.77 15.73 -13.96
C ILE A 134 -4.21 15.96 -15.37
N ALA A 135 -4.75 15.28 -16.38
CA ALA A 135 -4.36 15.50 -17.77
C ALA A 135 -4.63 16.96 -18.15
N ASP A 136 -5.80 17.50 -17.81
CA ASP A 136 -6.14 18.90 -18.07
C ASP A 136 -5.16 19.89 -17.41
N MET A 137 -4.79 19.63 -16.16
CA MET A 137 -3.85 20.44 -15.43
C MET A 137 -2.44 20.38 -16.04
N VAL A 138 -1.99 19.19 -16.43
CA VAL A 138 -0.70 18.97 -17.10
C VAL A 138 -0.68 19.61 -18.48
N ASN A 139 -1.77 19.48 -19.25
CA ASN A 139 -1.92 20.08 -20.57
C ASN A 139 -1.85 21.62 -20.49
N LYS A 140 -2.51 22.22 -19.48
CA LYS A 140 -2.43 23.67 -19.20
C LYS A 140 -1.00 24.10 -18.82
N ALA A 141 -0.25 23.22 -18.16
CA ALA A 141 1.13 23.48 -17.72
C ALA A 141 2.19 23.49 -18.85
N SER A 142 1.90 22.95 -20.04
CA SER A 142 2.65 23.05 -21.32
C SER A 142 4.15 22.59 -21.37
N LYS A 143 4.49 21.80 -22.41
CA LYS A 143 5.86 21.47 -22.92
C LYS A 143 6.90 20.92 -21.93
N VAL A 144 6.47 20.11 -20.98
CA VAL A 144 7.36 19.44 -20.02
C VAL A 144 7.63 18.00 -20.49
N ASN A 145 8.90 17.57 -20.55
CA ASN A 145 9.21 16.18 -20.87
C ASN A 145 8.77 15.24 -19.72
N ILE A 146 8.65 13.94 -20.01
CA ILE A 146 8.10 12.97 -19.05
C ILE A 146 8.88 12.90 -17.71
N ALA A 147 10.20 13.12 -17.72
CA ALA A 147 11.02 13.08 -16.51
C ALA A 147 10.74 14.29 -15.60
N THR A 148 10.66 15.48 -16.20
CA THR A 148 10.29 16.70 -15.47
C THR A 148 8.85 16.63 -14.97
N LEU A 149 7.93 16.05 -15.76
CA LEU A 149 6.53 15.87 -15.36
C LEU A 149 6.38 14.93 -14.15
N LEU A 150 7.15 13.83 -14.10
CA LEU A 150 7.19 12.95 -12.94
C LEU A 150 7.72 13.67 -11.69
N GLY A 151 8.72 14.55 -11.83
CA GLY A 151 9.23 15.37 -10.72
C GLY A 151 8.21 16.39 -10.21
N VAL A 152 7.47 17.03 -11.12
CA VAL A 152 6.40 17.99 -10.78
C VAL A 152 5.24 17.29 -10.06
N ILE A 153 4.80 16.13 -10.55
CA ILE A 153 3.76 15.31 -9.89
C ILE A 153 4.22 14.88 -8.50
N ALA A 154 5.46 14.37 -8.37
CA ALA A 154 6.01 14.00 -7.06
C ALA A 154 6.02 15.18 -6.08
N GLY A 155 6.53 16.33 -6.51
CA GLY A 155 6.63 17.53 -5.67
C GLY A 155 5.26 18.08 -5.24
N ALA A 156 4.28 18.10 -6.14
CA ALA A 156 2.97 18.66 -5.86
C ALA A 156 2.13 17.79 -4.91
N PHE A 157 2.17 16.46 -5.07
CA PHE A 157 1.27 15.56 -4.35
C PHE A 157 1.88 14.94 -3.08
N MET A 158 3.21 14.87 -2.98
CA MET A 158 3.89 14.30 -1.80
C MET A 158 4.24 15.33 -0.72
N GLY A 159 3.98 16.63 -0.97
CA GLY A 159 3.96 17.71 0.01
C GLY A 159 5.04 17.67 1.10
N GLY A 160 6.26 18.10 0.79
CA GLY A 160 7.27 18.69 1.71
C GLY A 160 7.66 18.01 3.05
N GLY A 161 7.06 16.89 3.46
CA GLY A 161 7.26 16.25 4.77
C GLY A 161 8.56 15.41 4.89
N ASP A 162 8.63 14.54 5.90
CA ASP A 162 9.78 13.67 6.27
C ASP A 162 10.40 12.86 5.11
N LEU A 163 9.73 12.79 3.96
CA LEU A 163 10.23 12.21 2.71
C LEU A 163 11.20 13.13 1.94
N SER A 164 11.42 14.38 2.34
CA SER A 164 12.18 15.40 1.57
C SER A 164 13.61 14.99 1.19
N ALA A 165 14.30 14.19 2.01
CA ALA A 165 15.62 13.65 1.68
C ALA A 165 15.57 12.48 0.68
N ALA A 166 14.51 11.66 0.71
CA ALA A 166 14.34 10.51 -0.17
C ALA A 166 13.80 10.90 -1.56
N VAL A 167 13.24 12.10 -1.69
CA VAL A 167 12.79 12.70 -2.97
C VAL A 167 13.96 13.03 -3.92
N MET A 168 15.22 12.98 -3.47
CA MET A 168 16.40 13.21 -4.33
C MET A 168 16.51 12.28 -5.55
N GLY A 169 15.84 11.11 -5.54
CA GLY A 169 15.74 10.22 -6.71
C GLY A 169 14.84 10.73 -7.85
N PHE A 170 14.04 11.76 -7.59
CA PHE A 170 13.23 12.46 -8.57
C PHE A 170 13.87 13.84 -8.80
N SER A 171 14.61 14.03 -9.90
CA SER A 171 15.46 15.19 -10.17
C SER A 171 14.86 16.54 -9.75
N LEU A 172 15.40 17.12 -8.67
CA LEU A 172 14.84 18.27 -7.96
C LEU A 172 15.03 19.62 -8.68
N ALA A 173 15.88 19.69 -9.71
CA ALA A 173 16.39 20.97 -10.21
C ALA A 173 15.35 21.84 -10.95
N THR A 174 14.11 21.38 -11.18
CA THR A 174 13.13 22.13 -12.01
C THR A 174 11.69 22.11 -11.48
N ALA A 175 11.41 21.45 -10.34
CA ALA A 175 10.04 21.28 -9.83
C ALA A 175 9.56 22.39 -8.87
N GLN A 176 10.43 23.33 -8.48
CA GLN A 176 10.16 24.27 -7.38
C GLN A 176 9.08 25.34 -7.66
N THR A 177 8.63 25.51 -8.90
CA THR A 177 7.70 26.60 -9.29
C THR A 177 6.36 26.13 -9.85
N MET A 178 6.12 24.82 -9.97
CA MET A 178 4.85 24.29 -10.49
C MET A 178 4.12 23.49 -9.41
N THR A 179 3.29 24.18 -8.63
CA THR A 179 2.33 23.49 -7.76
C THR A 179 1.12 23.10 -8.60
N LEU A 180 0.95 21.80 -8.83
CA LEU A 180 -0.26 21.24 -9.42
C LEU A 180 -1.41 21.37 -8.40
N LYS A 181 -2.44 22.14 -8.75
CA LYS A 181 -3.66 22.32 -7.95
C LYS A 181 -4.87 22.21 -8.85
N TYR A 182 -5.91 21.53 -8.38
CA TYR A 182 -7.17 21.47 -9.10
C TYR A 182 -7.87 22.83 -9.10
N SER A 183 -8.58 23.15 -10.19
CA SER A 183 -9.45 24.34 -10.23
C SER A 183 -10.69 24.12 -9.36
N ARG A 184 -11.42 25.20 -9.06
CA ARG A 184 -12.69 25.11 -8.33
C ARG A 184 -13.72 24.25 -9.08
N ASP A 185 -13.79 24.39 -10.39
CA ASP A 185 -14.70 23.60 -11.24
C ASP A 185 -14.35 22.11 -11.18
N ASN A 186 -13.06 21.77 -11.20
CA ASN A 186 -12.60 20.37 -11.07
C ASN A 186 -13.00 19.78 -9.71
N GLU A 187 -12.90 20.54 -8.62
CA GLU A 187 -13.30 20.08 -7.29
C GLU A 187 -14.82 19.91 -7.17
N GLU A 188 -15.63 20.84 -7.71
CA GLU A 188 -17.09 20.70 -7.70
C GLU A 188 -17.57 19.51 -8.54
N GLU A 189 -16.95 19.29 -9.70
CA GLU A 189 -17.21 18.12 -10.54
C GLU A 189 -16.83 16.81 -9.83
N ALA A 190 -15.65 16.79 -9.19
CA ALA A 190 -15.20 15.64 -8.42
C ALA A 190 -16.10 15.38 -7.20
N ASP A 191 -16.57 16.41 -6.50
CA ASP A 191 -17.55 16.29 -5.41
C ASP A 191 -18.87 15.70 -5.91
N ARG A 192 -19.38 16.22 -7.04
CA ARG A 192 -20.66 15.77 -7.61
C ARG A 192 -20.62 14.30 -8.01
N TYR A 193 -19.59 13.90 -8.75
CA TYR A 193 -19.44 12.51 -9.20
C TYR A 193 -18.97 11.59 -8.09
N GLY A 194 -18.10 12.05 -7.19
CA GLY A 194 -17.65 11.31 -6.02
C GLY A 194 -18.82 10.94 -5.12
N MET A 195 -19.71 11.89 -4.81
CA MET A 195 -20.96 11.63 -4.10
C MET A 195 -21.84 10.61 -4.82
N LEU A 196 -21.98 10.74 -6.15
CA LEU A 196 -22.75 9.81 -6.95
C LEU A 196 -22.18 8.39 -6.88
N TYR A 197 -20.87 8.23 -6.97
CA TYR A 197 -20.20 6.93 -6.90
C TYR A 197 -20.30 6.32 -5.51
N LEU A 198 -20.12 7.13 -4.47
CA LEU A 198 -20.21 6.72 -3.07
C LEU A 198 -21.59 6.16 -2.74
N VAL A 199 -22.64 6.91 -3.06
CA VAL A 199 -24.03 6.51 -2.76
C VAL A 199 -24.43 5.29 -3.58
N ARG A 200 -24.05 5.22 -4.87
CA ARG A 200 -24.31 4.04 -5.70
C ARG A 200 -23.58 2.79 -5.23
N ALA A 201 -22.42 2.95 -4.61
CA ALA A 201 -21.67 1.85 -3.99
C ALA A 201 -22.32 1.36 -2.68
N GLY A 202 -23.36 2.06 -2.19
CA GLY A 202 -24.13 1.70 -1.00
C GLY A 202 -23.60 2.32 0.31
N TYR A 203 -22.62 3.20 0.23
CA TYR A 203 -22.08 3.91 1.38
C TYR A 203 -22.95 5.11 1.78
N LYS A 204 -22.84 5.53 3.05
CA LYS A 204 -23.53 6.74 3.54
C LYS A 204 -23.04 7.99 2.81
N ALA A 205 -23.99 8.80 2.36
CA ALA A 205 -23.72 10.03 1.62
C ALA A 205 -23.01 11.08 2.52
N GLU A 206 -23.35 11.10 3.82
CA GLU A 206 -22.82 12.03 4.82
C GLU A 206 -21.31 11.91 5.02
N ALA A 207 -20.73 10.77 4.62
CA ALA A 207 -19.31 10.51 4.77
C ALA A 207 -18.43 11.53 4.04
N SER A 208 -18.81 12.00 2.85
CA SER A 208 -18.06 13.05 2.13
C SER A 208 -18.04 14.36 2.91
N LEU A 209 -19.18 14.75 3.49
CA LEU A 209 -19.28 15.95 4.33
C LEU A 209 -18.45 15.80 5.61
N ASN A 210 -18.47 14.62 6.22
CA ASN A 210 -17.70 14.33 7.43
C ASN A 210 -16.19 14.40 7.18
N VAL A 211 -15.70 13.91 6.03
CA VAL A 211 -14.30 14.02 5.62
C VAL A 211 -13.87 15.49 5.52
N LEU A 212 -14.63 16.34 4.82
CA LEU A 212 -14.28 17.77 4.72
C LEU A 212 -14.34 18.47 6.08
N LYS A 213 -15.33 18.16 6.92
CA LYS A 213 -15.41 18.67 8.30
C LYS A 213 -14.22 18.23 9.13
N MET A 214 -13.79 16.97 8.98
CA MET A 214 -12.61 16.42 9.66
C MET A 214 -11.34 17.15 9.23
N MET A 215 -11.12 17.34 7.92
CA MET A 215 -9.94 18.03 7.39
C MET A 215 -9.89 19.48 7.85
N ARG A 216 -11.03 20.18 7.85
CA ARG A 216 -11.15 21.54 8.39
C ARG A 216 -10.81 21.60 9.87
N ARG A 217 -11.31 20.66 10.69
CA ARG A 217 -10.93 20.60 12.11
C ARG A 217 -9.42 20.37 12.27
N TYR A 218 -8.83 19.48 11.48
CA TYR A 218 -7.40 19.20 11.55
C TYR A 218 -6.55 20.44 11.22
N GLU A 219 -6.97 21.25 10.23
CA GLU A 219 -6.35 22.54 9.93
C GLU A 219 -6.36 23.51 11.13
N PHE A 220 -7.46 23.58 11.88
CA PHE A 220 -7.52 24.45 13.07
C PHE A 220 -6.63 23.99 14.23
N TYR A 221 -6.44 22.68 14.41
CA TYR A 221 -5.69 22.13 15.54
C TYR A 221 -4.20 21.90 15.25
N SER A 222 -3.81 21.81 13.98
CA SER A 222 -2.41 21.63 13.59
C SER A 222 -1.81 22.93 13.07
N SER A 223 -0.54 23.22 13.38
CA SER A 223 0.15 24.42 12.89
C SER A 223 0.50 24.37 11.40
N SER A 224 0.00 23.38 10.67
CA SER A 224 0.28 23.13 9.25
C SER A 224 -1.04 22.90 8.52
N VAL A 225 -1.28 23.64 7.44
CA VAL A 225 -2.41 23.35 6.54
C VAL A 225 -2.27 21.91 6.02
N PRO A 226 -3.30 21.05 6.11
CA PRO A 226 -3.27 19.70 5.55
C PRO A 226 -2.80 19.74 4.10
N SER A 227 -1.89 18.83 3.73
CA SER A 227 -1.41 18.73 2.34
C SER A 227 -2.56 18.50 1.35
N TYR A 228 -3.65 17.88 1.80
CA TYR A 228 -4.89 17.77 1.04
C TYR A 228 -5.41 19.12 0.53
N PHE A 229 -5.43 20.19 1.34
CA PHE A 229 -5.92 21.49 0.87
C PHE A 229 -4.94 22.22 -0.04
N MET A 230 -3.67 21.81 -0.07
CA MET A 230 -2.72 22.35 -1.03
C MET A 230 -3.03 21.88 -2.45
N THR A 231 -3.58 20.67 -2.59
CA THR A 231 -3.98 20.08 -3.88
C THR A 231 -5.47 20.25 -4.19
N HIS A 232 -6.32 20.30 -3.16
CA HIS A 232 -7.79 20.41 -3.22
C HIS A 232 -8.32 21.69 -2.55
N PRO A 233 -8.34 22.84 -3.25
CA PRO A 233 -8.77 24.12 -2.67
C PRO A 233 -10.30 24.22 -2.49
N GLY A 234 -10.74 25.26 -1.75
CA GLY A 234 -12.16 25.66 -1.73
C GLY A 234 -13.04 25.00 -0.67
N THR A 235 -12.46 24.57 0.46
CA THR A 235 -13.14 23.79 1.51
C THR A 235 -14.47 24.38 1.98
N ASP A 236 -14.58 25.70 2.17
CA ASP A 236 -15.81 26.35 2.67
C ASP A 236 -16.97 26.33 1.66
N ASP A 237 -16.67 26.55 0.37
CA ASP A 237 -17.68 26.49 -0.70
C ASP A 237 -18.13 25.05 -0.92
N ARG A 238 -17.19 24.10 -0.93
CA ARG A 238 -17.46 22.66 -1.07
C ARG A 238 -18.30 22.10 0.09
N LEU A 239 -18.00 22.50 1.33
CA LEU A 239 -18.81 22.12 2.49
C LEU A 239 -20.28 22.52 2.31
N ARG A 240 -20.53 23.76 1.87
CA ARG A 240 -21.90 24.24 1.59
C ARG A 240 -22.54 23.49 0.43
N TYR A 241 -21.79 23.22 -0.63
CA TYR A 241 -22.27 22.49 -1.80
C TYR A 241 -22.68 21.06 -1.47
N ILE A 242 -21.81 20.29 -0.79
CA ILE A 242 -22.11 18.91 -0.38
C ILE A 242 -23.28 18.89 0.61
N ASP A 243 -23.35 19.82 1.57
CA ASP A 243 -24.48 19.93 2.49
C ASP A 243 -25.81 20.16 1.74
N GLY A 244 -25.81 21.03 0.72
CA GLY A 244 -26.96 21.24 -0.15
C GLY A 244 -27.36 19.98 -0.93
N LEU A 245 -26.40 19.22 -1.47
CA LEU A 245 -26.67 17.94 -2.13
C LEU A 245 -27.28 16.91 -1.18
N LEU A 246 -26.79 16.85 0.06
CA LEU A 246 -27.32 15.97 1.11
C LEU A 246 -28.76 16.33 1.48
N GLN A 247 -29.11 17.61 1.54
CA GLN A 247 -30.47 18.05 1.87
C GLN A 247 -31.46 17.96 0.69
N THR A 248 -30.97 17.76 -0.54
CA THR A 248 -31.81 17.73 -1.74
C THR A 248 -31.74 16.38 -2.46
N THR A 249 -30.64 16.14 -3.17
CA THR A 249 -30.46 14.98 -4.04
C THR A 249 -30.34 13.67 -3.26
N TYR A 250 -29.71 13.72 -2.09
CA TYR A 250 -29.39 12.55 -1.26
C TYR A 250 -30.11 12.54 0.09
N ALA A 251 -31.18 13.33 0.27
CA ALA A 251 -31.90 13.45 1.54
C ALA A 251 -32.43 12.09 2.06
N GLU A 252 -32.86 11.24 1.13
CA GLU A 252 -33.39 9.90 1.43
C GLU A 252 -32.36 8.80 1.17
N ALA A 253 -31.10 9.16 0.85
CA ALA A 253 -30.06 8.19 0.54
C ALA A 253 -29.69 7.39 1.79
N LYS A 254 -30.02 6.10 1.79
CA LYS A 254 -29.59 5.17 2.82
C LYS A 254 -28.24 4.57 2.43
N GLY A 255 -27.37 4.36 3.41
CA GLY A 255 -26.09 3.72 3.19
C GLY A 255 -25.53 3.11 4.46
N LYS A 256 -24.44 2.36 4.30
CA LYS A 256 -23.72 1.73 5.42
C LYS A 256 -22.41 2.46 5.67
N ASP A 257 -21.99 2.47 6.93
CA ASP A 257 -20.64 2.94 7.31
C ASP A 257 -19.56 1.93 6.92
N GLU A 258 -19.92 0.66 6.75
CA GLU A 258 -19.01 -0.44 6.47
C GLU A 258 -19.68 -1.46 5.53
N ILE A 259 -18.98 -1.81 4.44
CA ILE A 259 -19.42 -2.77 3.42
C ILE A 259 -18.37 -3.87 3.23
N VAL A 260 -17.08 -3.50 3.15
CA VAL A 260 -15.96 -4.43 2.96
C VAL A 260 -15.54 -5.02 4.31
N GLY A 261 -15.30 -4.17 5.30
CA GLY A 261 -14.99 -4.45 6.70
C GLY A 261 -13.77 -5.37 6.92
N PRO A 262 -13.31 -5.49 8.18
CA PRO A 262 -13.61 -4.62 9.33
C PRO A 262 -12.64 -3.41 9.35
N PHE A 263 -13.12 -2.20 9.07
CA PHE A 263 -12.26 -1.02 8.95
C PHE A 263 -11.57 -0.65 10.26
N GLY A 264 -12.32 -0.73 11.37
CA GLY A 264 -11.80 -0.41 12.71
C GLY A 264 -10.51 -1.18 13.01
N ARG A 265 -10.51 -2.49 12.76
CA ARG A 265 -9.32 -3.34 12.92
C ARG A 265 -8.20 -2.96 11.97
N ILE A 266 -8.50 -2.67 10.71
CA ILE A 266 -7.50 -2.25 9.71
C ILE A 266 -6.80 -0.95 10.15
N ARG A 267 -7.59 0.05 10.58
CA ARG A 267 -7.07 1.30 11.13
C ARG A 267 -6.23 1.06 12.38
N THR A 268 -6.70 0.23 13.30
CA THR A 268 -5.93 -0.13 14.51
C THR A 268 -4.58 -0.75 14.16
N VAL A 269 -4.55 -1.76 13.29
CA VAL A 269 -3.28 -2.41 12.89
C VAL A 269 -2.31 -1.38 12.29
N LEU A 270 -2.80 -0.49 11.43
CA LEU A 270 -2.00 0.59 10.86
C LEU A 270 -1.42 1.54 11.93
N MET A 271 -2.25 1.90 12.92
CA MET A 271 -1.89 2.79 14.03
C MET A 271 -0.92 2.16 15.02
N THR A 272 -0.95 0.83 15.17
CA THR A 272 -0.01 0.11 16.04
C THR A 272 1.41 0.03 15.47
N GLY A 273 1.65 0.39 14.20
CA GLY A 273 2.96 0.29 13.52
C GLY A 273 3.84 1.56 13.56
N GLY A 274 5.15 1.45 13.35
CA GLY A 274 6.11 2.58 13.36
C GLY A 274 6.83 2.81 14.70
N ALA A 275 7.78 3.76 14.71
CA ALA A 275 8.84 3.85 15.73
C ALA A 275 8.41 4.33 17.13
N ASP A 276 7.62 5.41 17.25
CA ASP A 276 7.20 5.93 18.57
C ASP A 276 6.13 5.01 19.17
N VAL A 277 6.50 4.13 20.10
CA VAL A 277 5.60 3.17 20.74
C VAL A 277 4.90 3.81 21.93
N GLU A 278 5.60 4.66 22.68
CA GLU A 278 5.09 5.41 23.83
C GLU A 278 3.90 6.30 23.46
N ALA A 279 3.99 7.07 22.38
CA ALA A 279 2.88 7.90 21.93
C ALA A 279 1.67 7.07 21.54
N LYS A 280 1.88 5.88 20.99
CA LYS A 280 0.78 4.96 20.62
C LYS A 280 0.11 4.36 21.84
N ILE A 281 0.87 4.00 22.86
CA ILE A 281 0.31 3.55 24.14
C ILE A 281 -0.60 4.66 24.69
N ARG A 282 -0.10 5.91 24.79
CA ARG A 282 -0.92 7.04 25.27
C ARG A 282 -2.18 7.26 24.42
N TYR A 283 -2.05 7.12 23.09
CA TYR A 283 -3.18 7.23 22.17
C TYR A 283 -4.25 6.17 22.47
N PHE A 284 -3.88 4.89 22.48
CA PHE A 284 -4.85 3.81 22.70
C PHE A 284 -5.39 3.77 24.15
N GLU A 285 -4.60 4.18 25.15
CA GLU A 285 -5.12 4.42 26.50
C GLU A 285 -6.22 5.50 26.50
N GLY A 286 -6.04 6.57 25.73
CA GLY A 286 -7.05 7.61 25.54
C GLY A 286 -8.32 7.07 24.87
N GLU A 287 -8.17 6.25 23.81
CA GLU A 287 -9.31 5.66 23.11
C GLU A 287 -10.07 4.65 23.99
N VAL A 288 -9.37 3.81 24.74
CA VAL A 288 -10.00 2.88 25.71
C VAL A 288 -10.69 3.62 26.84
N LYS A 289 -10.18 4.78 27.29
CA LYS A 289 -10.87 5.62 28.28
C LYS A 289 -12.17 6.22 27.75
N LYS A 290 -12.23 6.56 26.46
CA LYS A 290 -13.45 7.08 25.81
C LYS A 290 -14.50 5.98 25.64
N ASP A 291 -14.07 4.79 25.24
CA ASP A 291 -14.95 3.63 25.08
C ASP A 291 -14.24 2.36 25.57
N THR A 292 -14.56 1.97 26.80
CA THR A 292 -13.99 0.80 27.48
C THR A 292 -14.43 -0.53 26.85
N LYS A 293 -15.43 -0.52 25.97
CA LYS A 293 -15.94 -1.71 25.29
C LYS A 293 -15.50 -1.79 23.82
N ASN A 294 -14.64 -0.87 23.38
CA ASN A 294 -14.11 -0.92 22.02
C ASN A 294 -13.02 -2.00 21.90
N VAL A 295 -13.39 -3.12 21.27
CA VAL A 295 -12.49 -4.27 21.05
C VAL A 295 -11.22 -3.87 20.27
N ASP A 296 -11.36 -3.01 19.26
CA ASP A 296 -10.24 -2.59 18.42
C ASP A 296 -9.28 -1.66 19.16
N SER A 297 -9.77 -0.79 20.04
CA SER A 297 -8.92 0.06 20.89
C SER A 297 -8.18 -0.78 21.94
N LEU A 298 -8.86 -1.74 22.58
CA LEU A 298 -8.23 -2.69 23.52
C LEU A 298 -7.19 -3.56 22.81
N TYR A 299 -7.51 -4.09 21.63
CA TYR A 299 -6.57 -4.83 20.81
C TYR A 299 -5.35 -3.98 20.45
N GLY A 300 -5.56 -2.75 20.00
CA GLY A 300 -4.51 -1.80 19.68
C GLY A 300 -3.57 -1.54 20.87
N LEU A 301 -4.13 -1.25 22.04
CA LEU A 301 -3.40 -1.04 23.29
C LEU A 301 -2.55 -2.26 23.65
N GLY A 302 -3.16 -3.46 23.62
CA GLY A 302 -2.48 -4.72 23.90
C GLY A 302 -1.30 -4.97 22.96
N VAL A 303 -1.47 -4.72 21.66
CA VAL A 303 -0.39 -4.86 20.67
C VAL A 303 0.77 -3.91 20.94
N VAL A 304 0.51 -2.62 21.23
CA VAL A 304 1.59 -1.65 21.47
C VAL A 304 2.29 -1.86 22.81
N GLN A 305 1.58 -2.33 23.84
CA GLN A 305 2.17 -2.80 25.09
C GLN A 305 3.14 -3.98 24.84
N ALA A 306 2.72 -4.98 24.07
CA ALA A 306 3.58 -6.11 23.71
C ALA A 306 4.81 -5.67 22.90
N ARG A 307 4.66 -4.72 21.97
CA ARG A 307 5.80 -4.15 21.22
C ARG A 307 6.81 -3.45 22.11
N LYS A 308 6.37 -2.88 23.24
CA LYS A 308 7.24 -2.29 24.27
C LYS A 308 7.88 -3.34 25.20
N GLY A 309 7.48 -4.61 25.09
CA GLY A 309 7.91 -5.69 25.97
C GLY A 309 7.09 -5.82 27.25
N LEU A 310 5.99 -5.06 27.38
CA LEU A 310 5.07 -5.11 28.53
C LEU A 310 4.06 -6.26 28.36
N TYR A 311 4.56 -7.50 28.28
CA TYR A 311 3.72 -8.65 27.95
C TYR A 311 2.65 -8.97 29.00
N GLY A 312 2.92 -8.70 30.28
CA GLY A 312 1.93 -8.87 31.35
C GLY A 312 0.76 -7.90 31.24
N GLU A 313 1.04 -6.61 31.02
CA GLU A 313 0.01 -5.59 30.77
C GLU A 313 -0.76 -5.87 29.48
N SER A 314 -0.04 -6.25 28.42
CA SER A 314 -0.63 -6.65 27.14
C SER A 314 -1.62 -7.80 27.31
N LEU A 315 -1.27 -8.84 28.07
CA LEU A 315 -2.18 -9.95 28.35
C LEU A 315 -3.45 -9.49 29.07
N ALA A 316 -3.31 -8.65 30.11
CA ALA A 316 -4.47 -8.14 30.84
C ALA A 316 -5.41 -7.34 29.92
N THR A 317 -4.86 -6.50 29.05
CA THR A 317 -5.64 -5.72 28.07
C THR A 317 -6.28 -6.61 27.01
N LEU A 318 -5.53 -7.55 26.43
CA LEU A 318 -6.04 -8.45 25.39
C LEU A 318 -7.09 -9.43 25.95
N GLN A 319 -6.99 -9.83 27.21
CA GLN A 319 -8.03 -10.62 27.87
C GLN A 319 -9.35 -9.84 27.98
N GLN A 320 -9.30 -8.53 28.26
CA GLN A 320 -10.50 -7.68 28.20
C GLN A 320 -11.10 -7.64 26.79
N ALA A 321 -10.27 -7.49 25.76
CA ALA A 321 -10.72 -7.56 24.37
C ALA A 321 -11.37 -8.93 24.05
N LEU A 322 -10.79 -10.02 24.54
CA LEU A 322 -11.29 -11.38 24.33
C LEU A 322 -12.64 -11.63 25.02
N LEU A 323 -12.88 -11.04 26.20
CA LEU A 323 -14.18 -11.13 26.87
C LEU A 323 -15.30 -10.53 26.03
N LEU A 324 -15.00 -9.46 25.30
CA LEU A 324 -15.94 -8.77 24.42
C LEU A 324 -16.07 -9.44 23.04
N ALA A 325 -14.99 -10.06 22.56
CA ALA A 325 -14.96 -10.78 21.28
C ALA A 325 -14.28 -12.16 21.42
N PRO A 326 -14.97 -13.19 21.95
CA PRO A 326 -14.36 -14.49 22.28
C PRO A 326 -13.80 -15.31 21.12
N LEU A 327 -14.22 -14.97 19.89
CA LEU A 327 -13.81 -15.62 18.64
C LEU A 327 -12.93 -14.70 17.77
N ASP A 328 -12.40 -13.61 18.32
CA ASP A 328 -11.45 -12.77 17.58
C ASP A 328 -10.10 -13.50 17.44
N LYS A 329 -9.83 -13.99 16.24
CA LYS A 329 -8.62 -14.77 15.93
C LYS A 329 -7.32 -14.00 16.20
N GLU A 330 -7.32 -12.67 16.04
CA GLU A 330 -6.10 -11.88 16.22
C GLU A 330 -5.82 -11.62 17.68
N VAL A 331 -6.87 -11.35 18.47
CA VAL A 331 -6.77 -11.25 19.92
C VAL A 331 -6.28 -12.58 20.50
N LEU A 332 -6.88 -13.71 20.10
CA LEU A 332 -6.44 -15.05 20.51
C LEU A 332 -4.97 -15.31 20.14
N ARG A 333 -4.60 -15.01 18.89
CA ARG A 333 -3.22 -15.16 18.41
C ARG A 333 -2.26 -14.33 19.24
N ASP A 334 -2.55 -13.05 19.44
CA ASP A 334 -1.61 -12.15 20.11
C ASP A 334 -1.53 -12.43 21.62
N ILE A 335 -2.59 -12.94 22.27
CA ILE A 335 -2.50 -13.54 23.62
C ILE A 335 -1.53 -14.72 23.62
N GLY A 336 -1.68 -15.64 22.67
CA GLY A 336 -0.80 -16.80 22.54
C GLY A 336 0.66 -16.42 22.29
N VAL A 337 0.91 -15.37 21.49
CA VAL A 337 2.24 -14.80 21.27
C VAL A 337 2.82 -14.21 22.55
N ASN A 338 2.03 -13.47 23.34
CA ASN A 338 2.48 -12.93 24.62
C ASN A 338 2.87 -14.04 25.61
N TYR A 339 2.07 -15.11 25.72
CA TYR A 339 2.44 -16.27 26.53
C TYR A 339 3.73 -16.95 26.06
N PHE A 340 3.95 -17.06 24.73
CA PHE A 340 5.21 -17.56 24.20
C PHE A 340 6.40 -16.68 24.62
N LYS A 341 6.26 -15.35 24.54
CA LYS A 341 7.31 -14.41 24.94
C LYS A 341 7.63 -14.45 26.43
N LEU A 342 6.66 -14.88 27.25
CA LEU A 342 6.85 -15.14 28.68
C LEU A 342 7.37 -16.55 29.00
N GLY A 343 7.64 -17.39 28.00
CA GLY A 343 8.06 -18.78 28.18
C GLY A 343 6.94 -19.73 28.64
N GLN A 344 5.69 -19.28 28.63
CA GLN A 344 4.52 -20.06 29.03
C GLN A 344 3.95 -20.82 27.82
N TYR A 345 4.71 -21.80 27.34
CA TYR A 345 4.40 -22.53 26.11
C TYR A 345 3.06 -23.28 26.13
N PRO A 346 2.63 -23.95 27.22
CA PRO A 346 1.32 -24.63 27.24
C PRO A 346 0.15 -23.67 27.02
N GLN A 347 0.16 -22.51 27.70
CA GLN A 347 -0.85 -21.46 27.53
C GLN A 347 -0.78 -20.87 26.12
N SER A 348 0.44 -20.64 25.61
CA SER A 348 0.63 -20.19 24.23
C SER A 348 -0.05 -21.12 23.23
N ILE A 349 0.18 -22.43 23.35
CA ILE A 349 -0.41 -23.44 22.47
C ILE A 349 -1.93 -23.44 22.56
N ASP A 350 -2.53 -23.35 23.76
CA ASP A 350 -3.99 -23.32 23.92
C ASP A 350 -4.63 -22.17 23.12
N TYR A 351 -4.16 -20.94 23.33
CA TYR A 351 -4.70 -19.76 22.67
C TYR A 351 -4.44 -19.79 21.15
N LEU A 352 -3.25 -20.21 20.73
CA LEU A 352 -2.91 -20.30 19.31
C LEU A 352 -3.70 -21.40 18.59
N LEU A 353 -3.99 -22.54 19.23
CA LEU A 353 -4.84 -23.58 18.66
C LEU A 353 -6.28 -23.08 18.46
N ARG A 354 -6.78 -22.25 19.38
CA ARG A 354 -8.09 -21.60 19.22
C ARG A 354 -8.09 -20.63 18.05
N ALA A 355 -7.05 -19.82 17.89
CA ALA A 355 -6.88 -18.96 16.70
C ALA A 355 -6.80 -19.78 15.40
N TYR A 356 -6.01 -20.86 15.40
CA TYR A 356 -5.81 -21.75 14.27
C TYR A 356 -7.09 -22.45 13.81
N LYS A 357 -7.99 -22.79 14.74
CA LYS A 357 -9.32 -23.35 14.40
C LYS A 357 -10.17 -22.37 13.58
N ILE A 358 -9.96 -21.06 13.74
CA ILE A 358 -10.70 -20.01 13.05
C ILE A 358 -10.03 -19.68 11.71
N ASP A 359 -8.69 -19.57 11.69
CA ASP A 359 -7.92 -19.32 10.48
C ASP A 359 -6.66 -20.19 10.43
N ARG A 360 -6.71 -21.21 9.57
CA ARG A 360 -5.63 -22.19 9.40
C ARG A 360 -4.46 -21.68 8.55
N HIS A 361 -4.60 -20.51 7.91
CA HIS A 361 -3.59 -19.95 7.01
C HIS A 361 -2.92 -18.70 7.59
N ASP A 362 -3.28 -18.28 8.82
CA ASP A 362 -2.59 -17.19 9.51
C ASP A 362 -1.15 -17.62 9.84
N TRP A 363 -0.21 -17.13 9.04
CA TRP A 363 1.20 -17.51 9.12
C TRP A 363 1.80 -17.25 10.50
N LYS A 364 1.37 -16.17 11.18
CA LYS A 364 1.89 -15.82 12.51
C LYS A 364 1.42 -16.84 13.55
N THR A 365 0.16 -17.27 13.50
CA THR A 365 -0.36 -18.36 14.35
C THR A 365 0.40 -19.65 14.11
N LEU A 366 0.61 -20.05 12.85
CA LEU A 366 1.37 -21.25 12.50
C LEU A 366 2.82 -21.20 13.00
N ALA A 367 3.51 -20.08 12.77
CA ALA A 367 4.89 -19.91 13.20
C ALA A 367 5.05 -20.01 14.72
N TYR A 368 4.17 -19.34 15.48
CA TYR A 368 4.22 -19.41 16.93
C TYR A 368 3.75 -20.77 17.47
N LEU A 369 2.83 -21.48 16.81
CA LEU A 369 2.51 -22.87 17.17
C LEU A 369 3.73 -23.78 17.00
N GLY A 370 4.41 -23.67 15.86
CA GLY A 370 5.64 -24.41 15.60
C GLY A 370 6.70 -24.15 16.67
N ASN A 371 6.99 -22.86 16.92
CA ASN A 371 7.98 -22.45 17.91
C ASN A 371 7.62 -22.89 19.34
N SER A 372 6.35 -22.79 19.74
CA SER A 372 5.91 -23.23 21.07
C SER A 372 6.06 -24.75 21.26
N HIS A 373 5.73 -25.55 20.23
CA HIS A 373 5.93 -27.00 20.29
C HIS A 373 7.42 -27.36 20.28
N GLU A 374 8.23 -26.69 19.46
CA GLU A 374 9.68 -26.89 19.42
C GLU A 374 10.33 -26.60 20.79
N ALA A 375 9.95 -25.51 21.44
CA ALA A 375 10.44 -25.15 22.77
C ALA A 375 10.07 -26.19 23.84
N MET A 376 8.99 -26.96 23.63
CA MET A 376 8.59 -28.08 24.49
C MET A 376 9.21 -29.43 24.07
N GLY A 377 10.08 -29.45 23.06
CA GLY A 377 10.68 -30.69 22.52
C GLY A 377 9.72 -31.54 21.68
N LEU A 378 8.55 -31.00 21.32
CA LEU A 378 7.51 -31.67 20.53
C LEU A 378 7.77 -31.47 19.03
N TYR A 379 8.91 -31.98 18.55
CA TYR A 379 9.43 -31.69 17.21
C TYR A 379 8.53 -32.17 16.06
N ALA A 380 7.81 -33.29 16.25
CA ALA A 380 6.89 -33.80 15.22
C ALA A 380 5.69 -32.87 14.99
N GLN A 381 5.11 -32.34 16.07
CA GLN A 381 4.04 -31.35 15.99
C GLN A 381 4.56 -30.03 15.43
N ALA A 382 5.73 -29.58 15.91
CA ALA A 382 6.36 -28.36 15.42
C ALA A 382 6.58 -28.39 13.90
N LEU A 383 7.14 -29.51 13.41
CA LEU A 383 7.35 -29.77 11.99
C LEU A 383 6.04 -29.67 11.19
N GLY A 384 4.93 -30.22 11.70
CA GLY A 384 3.62 -30.11 11.06
C GLY A 384 3.18 -28.67 10.82
N TYR A 385 3.38 -27.79 11.80
CA TYR A 385 3.05 -26.36 11.67
C TYR A 385 4.03 -25.61 10.78
N PHE A 386 5.33 -25.90 10.86
CA PHE A 386 6.31 -25.27 9.98
C PHE A 386 6.10 -25.66 8.51
N ARG A 387 5.74 -26.91 8.22
CA ARG A 387 5.39 -27.36 6.86
C ARG A 387 4.10 -26.71 6.34
N ALA A 388 3.17 -26.37 7.23
CA ALA A 388 1.97 -25.63 6.84
C ALA A 388 2.30 -24.19 6.38
N LEU A 389 3.40 -23.58 6.88
CA LEU A 389 3.84 -22.26 6.45
C LEU A 389 4.26 -22.22 4.97
N GLU A 390 4.77 -23.32 4.41
CA GLU A 390 5.15 -23.40 2.98
C GLU A 390 3.95 -23.17 2.04
N LYS A 391 2.72 -23.33 2.55
CA LYS A 391 1.47 -23.09 1.79
C LYS A 391 0.91 -21.69 1.97
N THR A 392 1.61 -20.83 2.71
CA THR A 392 1.21 -19.43 2.95
C THR A 392 1.98 -18.49 2.02
N ASP A 393 1.52 -17.25 1.90
CA ASP A 393 2.21 -16.19 1.13
C ASP A 393 3.48 -15.65 1.83
N LEU A 394 3.94 -16.30 2.92
CA LEU A 394 5.12 -15.86 3.68
C LEU A 394 6.40 -16.23 2.94
N ASP A 395 7.06 -15.25 2.33
CA ASP A 395 8.41 -15.42 1.77
C ASP A 395 9.48 -15.15 2.85
N ASP A 396 9.64 -16.13 3.75
CA ASP A 396 10.69 -16.10 4.77
C ASP A 396 11.57 -17.35 4.64
N ALA A 397 12.86 -17.13 4.42
CA ALA A 397 13.83 -18.22 4.32
C ALA A 397 14.00 -18.95 5.66
N GLU A 398 13.81 -18.27 6.80
CA GLU A 398 14.02 -18.85 8.13
C GLU A 398 13.07 -20.00 8.44
N ILE A 399 11.91 -20.07 7.76
CA ILE A 399 10.99 -21.23 7.86
C ILE A 399 11.72 -22.53 7.52
N TYR A 400 12.53 -22.53 6.46
CA TYR A 400 13.25 -23.72 6.01
C TYR A 400 14.34 -24.13 7.00
N TYR A 401 14.92 -23.16 7.72
CA TYR A 401 15.84 -23.44 8.81
C TYR A 401 15.13 -24.17 9.96
N SER A 402 13.97 -23.66 10.40
CA SER A 402 13.16 -24.32 11.45
C SER A 402 12.71 -25.72 11.06
N ILE A 403 12.30 -25.93 9.80
CA ILE A 403 11.96 -27.26 9.28
C ILE A 403 13.18 -28.19 9.33
N ALA A 404 14.33 -27.73 8.84
CA ALA A 404 15.57 -28.51 8.82
C ALA A 404 16.01 -28.93 10.24
N MET A 405 15.92 -28.01 11.19
CA MET A 405 16.22 -28.25 12.61
C MET A 405 15.28 -29.28 13.22
N ALA A 406 13.97 -29.17 12.96
CA ALA A 406 12.98 -30.12 13.44
C ALA A 406 13.24 -31.55 12.92
N TYR A 407 13.50 -31.70 11.61
CA TYR A 407 13.90 -33.00 11.05
C TYR A 407 15.18 -33.56 11.65
N GLY A 408 16.19 -32.70 11.88
CA GLY A 408 17.44 -33.11 12.52
C GLY A 408 17.23 -33.65 13.95
N LYS A 409 16.33 -33.01 14.72
CA LYS A 409 15.94 -33.47 16.06
C LYS A 409 15.14 -34.79 16.03
N LEU A 410 14.36 -35.01 14.97
CA LEU A 410 13.66 -36.26 14.69
C LEU A 410 14.57 -37.36 14.09
N LYS A 411 15.86 -37.06 13.87
CA LYS A 411 16.86 -37.94 13.24
C LYS A 411 16.55 -38.29 11.78
N GLU A 412 15.72 -37.50 11.11
CA GLU A 412 15.43 -37.61 9.68
C GLU A 412 16.45 -36.80 8.87
N MET A 413 17.69 -37.30 8.84
CA MET A 413 18.85 -36.53 8.34
C MET A 413 18.75 -36.16 6.86
N GLY A 414 18.17 -37.03 6.01
CA GLY A 414 17.98 -36.73 4.59
C GLY A 414 17.11 -35.49 4.37
N ASP A 415 15.98 -35.43 5.07
CA ASP A 415 15.07 -34.29 5.06
C ASP A 415 15.70 -33.05 5.70
N SER A 416 16.41 -33.21 6.82
CA SER A 416 17.13 -32.10 7.46
C SER A 416 18.12 -31.44 6.49
N HIS A 417 18.97 -32.24 5.84
CA HIS A 417 19.91 -31.73 4.84
C HIS A 417 19.21 -31.12 3.62
N TYR A 418 18.12 -31.72 3.14
CA TYR A 418 17.35 -31.15 2.03
C TYR A 418 16.84 -29.73 2.34
N TYR A 419 16.24 -29.55 3.52
CA TYR A 419 15.70 -28.25 3.95
C TYR A 419 16.79 -27.22 4.23
N PHE A 420 17.94 -27.61 4.78
CA PHE A 420 19.11 -26.72 4.85
C PHE A 420 19.59 -26.31 3.45
N GLY A 421 19.54 -27.21 2.46
CA GLY A 421 19.84 -26.90 1.07
C GLY A 421 18.95 -25.78 0.53
N ILE A 422 17.63 -25.87 0.74
CA ILE A 422 16.66 -24.84 0.35
C ILE A 422 16.94 -23.51 1.09
N TYR A 423 17.17 -23.57 2.41
CA TYR A 423 17.50 -22.40 3.23
C TYR A 423 18.70 -21.64 2.64
N PHE A 424 19.83 -22.33 2.44
CA PHE A 424 21.03 -21.71 1.91
C PHE A 424 20.88 -21.23 0.47
N LYS A 425 20.09 -21.93 -0.36
CA LYS A 425 19.74 -21.49 -1.71
C LYS A 425 19.00 -20.15 -1.67
N LYS A 426 17.97 -20.01 -0.82
CA LYS A 426 17.22 -18.74 -0.64
C LYS A 426 18.13 -17.60 -0.13
N GLN A 427 19.09 -17.92 0.74
CA GLN A 427 20.11 -16.98 1.21
C GLN A 427 21.23 -16.70 0.19
N LYS A 428 21.13 -17.23 -1.04
CA LYS A 428 22.13 -17.10 -2.12
C LYS A 428 23.53 -17.64 -1.75
N LYS A 429 23.60 -18.54 -0.77
CA LYS A 429 24.82 -19.24 -0.32
C LYS A 429 24.97 -20.56 -1.07
N THR A 430 25.33 -20.45 -2.36
CA THR A 430 25.35 -21.55 -3.33
C THR A 430 26.19 -22.76 -2.89
N GLU A 431 27.38 -22.53 -2.34
CA GLU A 431 28.27 -23.63 -1.92
C GLU A 431 27.68 -24.42 -0.74
N SER A 432 27.15 -23.72 0.26
CA SER A 432 26.43 -24.35 1.38
C SER A 432 25.21 -25.11 0.90
N ALA A 433 24.43 -24.53 -0.02
CA ALA A 433 23.26 -25.20 -0.60
C ALA A 433 23.65 -26.51 -1.32
N LEU A 434 24.70 -26.47 -2.15
CA LEU A 434 25.22 -27.65 -2.86
C LEU A 434 25.72 -28.73 -1.90
N PHE A 435 26.44 -28.35 -0.84
CA PHE A 435 26.87 -29.28 0.20
C PHE A 435 25.66 -30.01 0.80
N HIS A 436 24.67 -29.25 1.27
CA HIS A 436 23.49 -29.82 1.91
C HIS A 436 22.65 -30.70 0.98
N PHE A 437 22.44 -30.31 -0.28
CA PHE A 437 21.74 -31.17 -1.24
C PHE A 437 22.50 -32.47 -1.54
N LYS A 438 23.83 -32.44 -1.66
CA LYS A 438 24.65 -33.65 -1.84
C LYS A 438 24.60 -34.56 -0.63
N GLU A 439 24.65 -34.00 0.58
CA GLU A 439 24.48 -34.79 1.80
C GLU A 439 23.08 -35.41 1.87
N ALA A 440 22.03 -34.70 1.45
CA ALA A 440 20.67 -35.20 1.43
C ALA A 440 20.51 -36.45 0.52
N LEU A 441 21.13 -36.46 -0.66
CA LEU A 441 21.04 -37.59 -1.60
C LEU A 441 21.50 -38.92 -1.00
N LYS A 442 22.45 -38.90 -0.05
CA LYS A 442 22.96 -40.12 0.61
C LYS A 442 21.89 -40.88 1.38
N TYR A 443 20.79 -40.22 1.73
CA TYR A 443 19.70 -40.78 2.53
C TYR A 443 18.46 -41.17 1.69
N PHE A 444 18.40 -40.77 0.42
CA PHE A 444 17.25 -41.06 -0.45
C PHE A 444 17.56 -42.15 -1.46
N VAL A 445 16.58 -43.03 -1.71
CA VAL A 445 16.71 -44.09 -2.71
C VAL A 445 16.80 -43.47 -4.10
N ILE A 446 17.78 -43.93 -4.88
CA ILE A 446 18.04 -43.51 -6.26
C ILE A 446 16.75 -43.66 -7.08
N ASN A 447 16.46 -42.68 -7.95
CA ASN A 447 15.28 -42.62 -8.82
C ASN A 447 13.91 -42.43 -8.13
N THR A 448 13.87 -42.13 -6.83
CA THR A 448 12.63 -41.58 -6.24
C THR A 448 12.38 -40.16 -6.76
N PRO A 449 11.12 -39.69 -6.82
CA PRO A 449 10.81 -38.32 -7.24
C PRO A 449 11.64 -37.28 -6.47
N LYS A 450 11.76 -37.46 -5.15
CA LYS A 450 12.54 -36.58 -4.27
C LYS A 450 14.04 -36.61 -4.59
N TYR A 451 14.61 -37.78 -4.87
CA TYR A 451 16.01 -37.89 -5.30
C TYR A 451 16.24 -37.12 -6.62
N GLN A 452 15.33 -37.27 -7.59
CA GLN A 452 15.42 -36.57 -8.88
C GLN A 452 15.27 -35.05 -8.75
N ASP A 453 14.39 -34.59 -7.84
CA ASP A 453 14.22 -33.17 -7.53
C ASP A 453 15.51 -32.58 -6.95
N ILE A 454 16.15 -33.29 -6.02
CA ILE A 454 17.43 -32.86 -5.43
C ILE A 454 18.55 -32.82 -6.49
N GLU A 455 18.63 -33.82 -7.36
CA GLU A 455 19.60 -33.81 -8.47
C GLU A 455 19.37 -32.65 -9.44
N LYS A 456 18.11 -32.30 -9.72
CA LYS A 456 17.76 -31.13 -10.54
C LYS A 456 18.25 -29.85 -9.87
N GLU A 457 18.03 -29.70 -8.56
CA GLU A 457 18.49 -28.54 -7.79
C GLU A 457 20.02 -28.40 -7.81
N ILE A 458 20.76 -29.50 -7.61
CA ILE A 458 22.23 -29.52 -7.69
C ILE A 458 22.72 -29.09 -9.07
N ARG A 459 22.11 -29.59 -10.14
CA ARG A 459 22.47 -29.22 -11.53
C ARG A 459 22.27 -27.74 -11.79
N LEU A 460 21.11 -27.19 -11.42
CA LEU A 460 20.80 -25.77 -11.60
C LEU A 460 21.82 -24.87 -10.87
N LEU A 461 22.11 -25.17 -9.61
CA LEU A 461 23.06 -24.38 -8.82
C LEU A 461 24.50 -24.50 -9.35
N SER A 462 24.90 -25.67 -9.83
CA SER A 462 26.24 -25.88 -10.40
C SER A 462 26.44 -25.08 -11.69
N MET A 463 25.42 -25.03 -12.57
CA MET A 463 25.44 -24.21 -13.79
C MET A 463 25.55 -22.71 -13.49
N GLU A 464 24.84 -22.21 -12.47
CA GLU A 464 24.98 -20.81 -12.03
C GLU A 464 26.39 -20.50 -11.52
N THR A 465 27.01 -21.45 -10.82
CA THR A 465 28.37 -21.30 -10.27
C THR A 465 29.41 -21.25 -11.39
N ASP A 466 29.26 -22.10 -12.41
CA ASP A 466 30.14 -22.15 -13.59
C ASP A 466 29.96 -20.92 -14.49
N ALA A 467 28.74 -20.40 -14.62
CA ALA A 467 28.47 -19.16 -15.36
C ALA A 467 29.13 -17.94 -14.70
N LYS A 468 29.10 -17.85 -13.35
CA LYS A 468 29.77 -16.79 -12.59
C LYS A 468 31.30 -16.85 -12.63
N LYS A 469 31.88 -18.04 -12.88
CA LYS A 469 33.33 -18.24 -12.99
C LYS A 469 33.89 -17.93 -14.38
N ARG A 470 33.06 -17.72 -15.40
CA ARG A 470 33.53 -17.28 -16.73
C ARG A 470 33.84 -15.77 -16.71
N PRO A 471 35.07 -15.34 -17.04
CA PRO A 471 35.38 -13.92 -17.13
C PRO A 471 34.53 -13.23 -18.20
N GLU A 472 33.98 -12.05 -17.90
CA GLU A 472 33.47 -11.13 -18.92
C GLU A 472 34.65 -10.66 -19.79
N GLY A 473 34.96 -11.44 -20.83
CA GLY A 473 36.17 -11.19 -21.61
C GLY A 473 36.29 -12.08 -22.83
N LYS A 474 35.42 -11.88 -23.81
CA LYS A 474 35.71 -11.90 -25.26
C LYS A 474 34.42 -11.65 -26.03
N ARG A 475 33.94 -10.39 -26.04
CA ARG A 475 33.30 -9.88 -27.27
C ARG A 475 34.42 -9.85 -28.31
N ARG A 476 34.36 -10.77 -29.27
CA ARG A 476 35.24 -10.76 -30.44
C ARG A 476 34.96 -9.46 -31.22
N ASN A 477 36.05 -8.78 -31.57
CA ASN A 477 36.09 -7.66 -32.51
C ASN A 477 35.42 -8.01 -33.84
#